data_AF-A0A8T7FSR1-F1
#
_entry.id   AF-A0A8T7FSR1-F1
#
_cell.length_a   1.000
_cell.length_b   1.000
_cell.length_c   1.000
_cell.angle_alpha   90.00
_cell.angle_beta   90.00
_cell.angle_gamma   90.00
#
_symmetry.space_group_name_H-M   'P 1'
#
loop_
_entity.id
_entity.type
_entity.pdbx_description
1 polymer ?
#
loop_
_entity_poly.entity_id
_entity_poly.type
_entity_poly.pdbx_seq_one_letter_code
_entity_poly.pdbx_strand_id
1 'polypeptide(L)'
;MMVRSFSAGQKQFALIIVSLVVSGSFLFLVYVHYLQSFGFSLRRALVGAFTYIILFCIVYFVTRNLLRKCFVNDGLLFTKSIGFWMLISLLFAPHILPTPHYPISPLFQPMSEIEIRFKFPEDAAERVQLKGIWLSFDDKKYSSSDFVLSENWDESSGKFFIDPNEQGSLVWRGKIGERAKLTIFPLDVTAEVSVLWDGELKTVLLNDRSACSLSD
;
A
#
# COMPACT_ATOMS: atom_id res chain seq x y z
N MET A 1 28.90 45.74 11.81
CA MET A 1 27.98 45.05 10.87
C MET A 1 26.60 45.69 11.01
N MET A 2 26.16 46.49 10.03
CA MET A 2 24.81 47.08 10.05
C MET A 2 23.77 45.98 9.78
N VAL A 3 22.99 45.62 10.79
CA VAL A 3 21.84 44.73 10.61
C VAL A 3 20.76 45.56 9.92
N ARG A 4 20.54 45.33 8.62
CA ARG A 4 19.45 45.99 7.88
C ARG A 4 18.11 45.60 8.52
N SER A 5 17.39 46.62 8.99
CA SER A 5 16.02 46.48 9.48
C SER A 5 15.10 46.07 8.32
N PHE A 6 14.51 44.88 8.42
CA PHE A 6 13.50 44.42 7.45
C PHE A 6 12.21 45.25 7.57
N SER A 7 11.59 45.57 6.44
CA SER A 7 10.28 46.23 6.42
C SER A 7 9.19 45.31 6.98
N ALA A 8 8.09 45.88 7.46
CA ALA A 8 6.98 45.10 8.01
C ALA A 8 6.41 44.09 6.99
N GLY A 9 6.32 44.49 5.71
CA GLY A 9 5.89 43.60 4.63
C GLY A 9 6.86 42.43 4.39
N GLN A 10 8.18 42.68 4.44
CA GLN A 10 9.19 41.62 4.30
C GLN A 10 9.12 40.61 5.45
N LYS A 11 8.89 41.08 6.69
CA LYS A 11 8.72 40.20 7.85
C LYS A 11 7.47 39.32 7.73
N GLN A 12 6.36 39.88 7.25
CA GLN A 12 5.13 39.10 7.01
C GLN A 12 5.31 38.06 5.90
N PHE A 13 5.95 38.44 4.80
CA PHE A 13 6.20 37.53 3.69
C PHE A 13 7.11 36.36 4.11
N ALA A 14 8.19 36.64 4.84
CA ALA A 14 9.08 35.60 5.37
C ALA A 14 8.36 34.67 6.35
N LEU A 15 7.43 35.18 7.16
CA LEU A 15 6.61 34.34 8.06
C LEU A 15 5.72 33.37 7.31
N ILE A 16 5.10 33.82 6.21
CA ILE A 16 4.26 32.97 5.36
C ILE A 16 5.13 31.86 4.77
N ILE A 17 6.30 32.18 4.21
CA ILE A 17 7.21 31.19 3.63
C ILE A 17 7.63 30.15 4.65
N VAL A 18 8.11 30.57 5.82
CA VAL A 18 8.54 29.62 6.88
C VAL A 18 7.39 28.72 7.31
N SER A 19 6.19 29.28 7.47
CA SER A 19 5.02 28.50 7.86
C SER A 19 4.65 27.46 6.80
N LEU A 20 4.73 27.80 5.50
CA LEU A 20 4.49 26.87 4.38
C LEU A 20 5.53 25.74 4.34
N VAL A 21 6.81 26.06 4.55
CA VAL A 21 7.90 25.07 4.51
C VAL A 21 7.79 24.09 5.67
N VAL A 22 7.53 24.59 6.88
CA VAL A 22 7.40 23.75 8.08
C VAL A 22 6.15 22.87 7.99
N SER A 23 5.00 23.44 7.62
CA SER A 23 3.77 22.64 7.47
C SER A 23 3.89 21.62 6.34
N GLY A 24 4.59 21.95 5.25
CA GLY A 24 4.86 21.04 4.15
C GLY A 24 5.75 19.88 4.57
N SER A 25 6.81 20.16 5.34
CA SER A 25 7.69 19.14 5.90
C SER A 25 6.92 18.17 6.81
N PHE A 26 6.07 18.70 7.70
CA PHE A 26 5.27 17.87 8.59
C PHE A 26 4.20 17.06 7.85
N LEU A 27 3.51 17.66 6.88
CA LEU A 27 2.53 16.95 6.07
C LEU A 27 3.19 15.81 5.30
N PHE A 28 4.38 16.04 4.74
CA PHE A 28 5.14 15.01 4.06
C PHE A 28 5.46 13.83 4.99
N LEU A 29 5.83 14.08 6.25
CA LEU A 29 6.02 13.02 7.25
C LEU A 29 4.75 12.24 7.54
N VAL A 30 3.65 12.95 7.79
CA VAL A 30 2.33 12.32 8.01
C VAL A 30 1.94 11.51 6.77
N TYR A 31 2.28 12.01 5.59
CA TYR A 31 2.07 11.29 4.35
C TYR A 31 2.87 9.99 4.32
N VAL A 32 4.19 10.06 4.46
CA VAL A 32 5.08 8.89 4.44
C VAL A 32 4.71 7.86 5.53
N HIS A 33 4.42 8.31 6.75
CA HIS A 33 4.17 7.39 7.87
C HIS A 33 2.73 6.85 7.95
N TYR A 34 1.73 7.59 7.47
CA TYR A 34 0.32 7.24 7.69
C TYR A 34 -0.55 7.22 6.44
N LEU A 35 -0.26 8.00 5.40
CA LEU A 35 -1.10 8.10 4.20
C LEU A 35 -0.49 7.46 2.96
N GLN A 36 0.75 6.97 3.03
CA GLN A 36 1.43 6.29 1.94
C GLN A 36 0.64 5.03 1.59
N SER A 37 -0.10 5.09 0.48
CA SER A 37 -0.77 3.94 -0.13
C SER A 37 -0.63 4.03 -1.64
N PHE A 38 -0.64 2.87 -2.29
CA PHE A 38 -0.46 2.74 -3.74
C PHE A 38 -1.52 3.45 -4.62
N GLY A 39 -2.64 3.91 -4.06
CA GLY A 39 -3.67 4.66 -4.79
C GLY A 39 -3.82 6.12 -4.35
N PHE A 40 -3.92 7.05 -5.32
CA PHE A 40 -4.34 8.43 -5.07
C PHE A 40 -5.83 8.46 -4.70
N SER A 41 -6.13 8.43 -3.40
CA SER A 41 -7.52 8.53 -2.91
C SER A 41 -7.90 9.99 -2.67
N LEU A 42 -8.94 10.49 -3.34
CA LEU A 42 -9.46 11.85 -3.16
C LEU A 42 -9.77 12.16 -1.68
N ARG A 43 -10.34 11.20 -0.95
CA ARG A 43 -10.64 11.35 0.48
C ARG A 43 -9.37 11.58 1.30
N ARG A 44 -8.28 10.89 0.98
CA ARG A 44 -6.98 11.03 1.67
C ARG A 44 -6.30 12.35 1.29
N ALA A 45 -6.41 12.77 0.02
CA ALA A 45 -5.93 14.07 -0.43
C ALA A 45 -6.64 15.22 0.31
N LEU A 46 -7.96 15.13 0.49
CA LEU A 46 -8.74 16.12 1.26
C LEU A 46 -8.33 16.15 2.74
N VAL A 47 -8.13 14.99 3.36
CA VAL A 47 -7.62 14.91 4.75
C VAL A 47 -6.22 15.53 4.85
N GLY A 48 -5.31 15.20 3.93
CA GLY A 48 -3.98 15.78 3.89
C GLY A 48 -4.00 17.30 3.71
N ALA A 49 -4.81 17.82 2.78
CA ALA A 49 -4.98 19.26 2.58
C ALA A 49 -5.54 19.94 3.83
N PHE A 50 -6.51 19.32 4.51
CA PHE A 50 -7.07 19.84 5.76
C PHE A 50 -6.02 19.88 6.88
N THR A 51 -5.27 18.80 7.07
CA THR A 51 -4.17 18.73 8.05
C THR A 51 -3.09 19.78 7.76
N TYR A 52 -2.76 19.98 6.48
CA TYR A 52 -1.79 21.00 6.04
C TYR A 52 -2.23 22.41 6.41
N ILE A 53 -3.49 22.77 6.11
CA ILE A 53 -4.03 24.10 6.41
C ILE A 53 -4.03 24.36 7.91
N ILE A 54 -4.43 23.37 8.73
CA ILE A 54 -4.42 23.50 10.19
C ILE A 54 -3.01 23.73 10.71
N LEU A 55 -2.03 22.92 10.28
CA LEU A 55 -0.64 23.05 10.70
C LEU A 55 -0.05 24.39 10.28
N PHE A 56 -0.32 24.82 9.04
CA PHE A 56 0.09 26.13 8.56
C PHE A 56 -0.45 27.25 9.48
N CYS A 57 -1.74 27.21 9.81
CA CYS A 57 -2.35 28.18 10.72
C CYS A 57 -1.68 28.14 12.10
N ILE A 58 -1.47 26.96 12.69
CA ILE A 58 -0.83 26.82 14.01
C ILE A 58 0.58 27.41 13.98
N VAL A 59 1.43 26.98 13.03
CA VAL A 59 2.82 27.46 12.93
C VAL A 59 2.86 28.97 12.70
N TYR A 60 1.99 29.49 11.83
CA TYR A 60 1.90 30.92 11.56
C TYR A 60 1.49 31.72 12.81
N PHE A 61 0.43 31.31 13.51
CA PHE A 61 -0.04 32.01 14.70
C PHE A 61 0.95 31.92 15.85
N VAL A 62 1.56 30.74 16.09
CA VAL A 62 2.59 30.56 17.10
C VAL A 62 3.79 31.46 16.82
N THR A 63 4.29 31.45 15.57
CA THR A 63 5.45 32.27 15.19
C THR A 63 5.14 33.76 15.25
N ARG A 64 3.95 34.18 14.79
CA ARG A 64 3.50 35.58 14.88
C ARG A 64 3.34 36.04 16.32
N ASN A 65 2.75 35.22 17.19
CA ASN A 65 2.54 35.56 18.60
C ASN A 65 3.86 35.59 19.39
N LEU A 66 4.78 34.65 19.13
CA LEU A 66 6.14 34.68 19.67
C LEU A 66 6.88 35.94 19.24
N LEU A 67 6.83 36.28 17.94
CA LEU A 67 7.43 37.52 17.41
C LEU A 67 6.83 38.78 18.02
N ARG A 68 5.51 38.83 18.19
CA ARG A 68 4.84 39.99 18.77
C ARG A 68 5.12 40.15 20.26
N LYS A 69 5.17 39.07 21.03
CA LYS A 69 5.35 39.12 22.49
C LYS A 69 6.81 39.24 22.92
N CYS A 70 7.72 38.54 22.27
CA CYS A 70 9.10 38.45 22.72
C CYS A 70 10.06 39.34 21.92
N PHE A 71 9.69 39.81 20.72
CA PHE A 71 10.67 40.24 19.71
C PHE A 71 10.29 41.54 18.98
N VAL A 72 9.78 42.54 19.71
CA VAL A 72 9.20 43.78 19.14
C VAL A 72 10.20 44.61 18.31
N ASN A 73 11.51 44.56 18.58
CA ASN A 73 12.46 45.50 17.95
C ASN A 73 13.78 44.93 17.41
N ASP A 74 14.03 43.62 17.50
CA ASP A 74 15.36 43.07 17.19
C ASP A 74 15.37 42.19 15.94
N GLY A 75 15.94 42.71 14.85
CA GLY A 75 16.09 41.97 13.58
C GLY A 75 16.91 40.69 13.74
N LEU A 76 17.80 40.65 14.72
CA LEU A 76 18.66 39.50 15.02
C LEU A 76 17.87 38.33 15.65
N LEU A 77 16.83 38.64 16.42
CA LEU A 77 15.95 37.63 17.02
C LEU A 77 14.97 37.05 16.01
N PHE A 78 14.57 37.82 15.00
CA PHE A 78 13.82 37.33 13.85
C PHE A 78 14.61 36.26 13.08
N THR A 79 15.88 36.50 12.81
CA THR A 79 16.76 35.50 12.15
C THR A 79 16.93 34.24 12.99
N LYS A 80 17.02 34.36 14.33
CA LYS A 80 17.07 33.19 15.23
C LYS A 80 15.78 32.36 15.20
N SER A 81 14.62 33.00 15.13
CA SER A 81 13.33 32.32 15.00
C SER A 81 13.21 31.55 13.69
N ILE A 82 13.65 32.14 12.57
CA ILE A 82 13.76 31.44 11.28
C ILE A 82 14.72 30.24 11.40
N GLY A 83 15.90 30.46 12.00
CA GLY A 83 16.88 29.40 12.21
C GLY A 83 16.33 28.23 13.04
N PHE A 84 15.53 28.51 14.08
CA PHE A 84 14.88 27.49 14.90
C PHE A 84 13.90 26.63 14.08
N TRP A 85 13.05 27.25 13.25
CA TRP A 85 12.12 26.51 12.39
C TRP A 85 12.83 25.73 11.28
N MET A 86 13.90 26.28 10.71
CA MET A 86 14.77 25.58 9.77
C MET A 86 15.44 24.37 10.43
N LEU A 87 15.88 24.49 11.69
CA LEU A 87 16.43 23.38 12.46
C LEU A 87 15.39 22.30 12.74
N ILE A 88 14.15 22.69 13.09
CA ILE A 88 13.03 21.75 13.24
C ILE A 88 12.78 21.01 11.92
N SER A 89 12.69 21.74 10.80
CA SER A 89 12.52 21.12 9.47
C SER A 89 13.68 20.18 9.11
N LEU A 90 14.92 20.54 9.46
CA LEU A 90 16.09 19.69 9.26
C LEU A 90 16.07 18.43 10.15
N LEU A 91 15.62 18.53 11.41
CA LEU A 91 15.44 17.37 12.30
C LEU A 91 14.39 16.40 11.78
N PHE A 92 13.45 16.89 10.97
CA PHE A 92 12.47 16.09 10.28
C PHE A 92 13.00 15.46 8.97
N ALA A 93 14.10 15.96 8.40
CA ALA A 93 14.67 15.47 7.14
C ALA A 93 15.16 14.00 7.16
N PRO A 94 15.71 13.43 8.25
CA PRO A 94 16.05 12.00 8.30
C PRO A 94 14.84 11.07 8.11
N HIS A 95 13.64 11.53 8.47
CA HIS A 95 12.39 10.80 8.23
C HIS A 95 11.84 10.99 6.80
N ILE A 96 12.49 11.84 5.98
CA ILE A 96 12.22 12.03 4.55
C ILE A 96 13.09 11.10 3.69
N LEU A 97 14.13 10.50 4.27
CA LEU A 97 14.85 9.41 3.61
C LEU A 97 13.85 8.29 3.28
N PRO A 98 14.01 7.60 2.13
CA PRO A 98 13.11 6.54 1.73
C PRO A 98 13.22 5.39 2.72
N THR A 99 12.41 5.44 3.79
CA THR A 99 12.10 4.26 4.58
C THR A 99 11.44 3.28 3.62
N PRO A 100 11.94 2.03 3.53
CA PRO A 100 11.32 1.02 2.70
C PRO A 100 9.83 0.94 3.05
N HIS A 101 8.98 0.71 2.05
CA HIS A 101 7.55 0.51 2.23
C HIS A 101 7.35 -0.48 3.37
N TYR A 102 6.88 0.00 4.53
CA TYR A 102 6.54 -0.92 5.62
C TYR A 102 5.37 -1.75 5.10
N PRO A 103 5.41 -3.09 5.26
CA PRO A 103 4.29 -3.92 4.89
C PRO A 103 3.05 -3.40 5.61
N ILE A 104 1.96 -3.20 4.85
CA ILE A 104 0.68 -2.77 5.40
C ILE A 104 0.39 -3.65 6.62
N SER A 105 0.18 -3.03 7.79
CA SER A 105 -0.12 -3.80 9.00
C SER A 105 -1.25 -4.80 8.68
N PRO A 106 -1.17 -6.07 9.12
CA PRO A 106 -2.18 -7.08 8.84
C PRO A 106 -3.61 -6.67 9.24
N LEU A 107 -3.76 -5.63 10.07
CA LEU A 107 -5.05 -5.04 10.39
C LEU A 107 -5.71 -4.35 9.18
N PHE A 108 -4.93 -3.68 8.33
CA PHE A 108 -5.39 -2.82 7.22
C PHE A 108 -5.31 -3.47 5.84
N GLN A 109 -4.82 -4.71 5.74
CA GLN A 109 -4.88 -5.46 4.48
C GLN A 109 -6.34 -5.66 4.07
N PRO A 110 -6.69 -5.38 2.79
CA PRO A 110 -8.05 -5.60 2.30
C PRO A 110 -8.39 -7.08 2.34
N MET A 111 -9.68 -7.37 2.55
CA MET A 111 -10.17 -8.74 2.42
C MET A 111 -10.31 -9.06 0.94
N SER A 112 -9.80 -10.22 0.53
CA SER A 112 -9.81 -10.69 -0.85
C SER A 112 -10.39 -12.11 -0.91
N GLU A 113 -11.11 -12.37 -1.99
CA GLU A 113 -11.68 -13.65 -2.32
C GLU A 113 -11.19 -14.11 -3.69
N ILE A 114 -10.53 -15.27 -3.71
CA ILE A 114 -10.01 -15.91 -4.91
C ILE A 114 -10.73 -17.24 -5.07
N GLU A 115 -11.48 -17.37 -6.16
CA GLU A 115 -12.10 -18.62 -6.57
C GLU A 115 -11.44 -19.12 -7.86
N ILE A 116 -10.92 -20.34 -7.81
CA ILE A 116 -10.26 -21.00 -8.93
C ILE A 116 -11.15 -22.16 -9.37
N ARG A 117 -11.67 -22.10 -10.60
CA ARG A 117 -12.51 -23.14 -11.19
C ARG A 117 -11.76 -23.85 -12.30
N PHE A 118 -11.82 -25.17 -12.27
CA PHE A 118 -11.22 -26.05 -13.26
C PHE A 118 -12.31 -26.61 -14.16
N LYS A 119 -12.10 -26.51 -15.47
CA LYS A 119 -12.92 -27.17 -16.47
C LYS A 119 -12.02 -28.03 -17.34
N PHE A 120 -12.25 -29.33 -17.31
CA PHE A 120 -11.51 -30.31 -18.09
C PHE A 120 -12.22 -30.56 -19.43
N PRO A 121 -11.47 -30.97 -20.47
CA PRO A 121 -12.06 -31.39 -21.72
C PRO A 121 -12.73 -32.76 -21.55
N GLU A 122 -13.81 -33.00 -22.31
CA GLU A 122 -14.66 -34.20 -22.18
C GLU A 122 -13.95 -35.52 -22.54
N ASP A 123 -12.77 -35.45 -23.18
CA ASP A 123 -11.96 -36.58 -23.60
C ASP A 123 -10.94 -37.04 -22.54
N ALA A 124 -10.82 -36.33 -21.42
CA ALA A 124 -9.99 -36.76 -20.30
C ALA A 124 -10.63 -37.97 -19.61
N ALA A 125 -10.07 -39.16 -19.83
CA ALA A 125 -10.57 -40.41 -19.27
C ALA A 125 -9.96 -40.77 -17.89
N GLU A 126 -8.86 -40.10 -17.51
CA GLU A 126 -8.11 -40.39 -16.30
C GLU A 126 -8.30 -39.29 -15.24
N ARG A 127 -8.29 -39.70 -13.97
CA ARG A 127 -8.38 -38.77 -12.83
C ARG A 127 -7.23 -37.77 -12.89
N VAL A 128 -7.54 -36.48 -12.74
CA VAL A 128 -6.53 -35.41 -12.85
C VAL A 128 -5.96 -35.11 -11.48
N GLN A 129 -4.64 -35.11 -11.36
CA GLN A 129 -3.95 -34.70 -10.14
C GLN A 129 -3.70 -33.18 -10.15
N LEU A 130 -4.10 -32.50 -9.08
CA LEU A 130 -3.65 -31.13 -8.81
C LEU A 130 -2.23 -31.16 -8.24
N LYS A 131 -1.25 -30.69 -9.02
CA LYS A 131 0.16 -30.66 -8.58
C LYS A 131 0.42 -29.62 -7.49
N GLY A 132 -0.35 -28.54 -7.47
CA GLY A 132 -0.31 -27.53 -6.42
C GLY A 132 -0.84 -26.18 -6.88
N ILE A 133 -1.19 -25.36 -5.90
CA ILE A 133 -1.55 -23.95 -6.07
C ILE A 133 -0.83 -23.19 -4.97
N TRP A 134 -0.12 -22.12 -5.34
CA TRP A 134 0.57 -21.24 -4.40
C TRP A 134 0.05 -19.83 -4.53
N LEU A 135 -0.33 -19.23 -3.41
CA LEU A 135 -0.59 -17.81 -3.29
C LEU A 135 0.53 -17.20 -2.45
N SER A 136 1.30 -16.29 -3.03
CA SER A 136 2.39 -15.59 -2.34
C SER A 136 2.15 -14.09 -2.35
N PHE A 137 2.28 -13.46 -1.19
CA PHE A 137 2.25 -12.00 -1.03
C PHE A 137 3.08 -11.63 0.19
N ASP A 138 3.65 -10.42 0.17
CA ASP A 138 4.67 -9.99 1.13
C ASP A 138 5.79 -11.06 1.25
N ASP A 139 5.89 -11.73 2.41
CA ASP A 139 6.80 -12.87 2.69
C ASP A 139 6.04 -14.16 3.05
N LYS A 140 4.71 -14.18 2.85
CA LYS A 140 3.86 -15.32 3.19
C LYS A 140 3.58 -16.15 1.94
N LYS A 141 3.47 -17.45 2.15
CA LYS A 141 3.15 -18.41 1.11
C LYS A 141 2.06 -19.35 1.60
N TYR A 142 0.95 -19.34 0.90
CA TYR A 142 -0.18 -20.22 1.10
C TYR A 142 -0.15 -21.29 0.01
N SER A 143 -0.42 -22.53 0.38
CA SER A 143 -0.44 -23.69 -0.51
C SER A 143 -1.85 -24.21 -0.69
N SER A 144 -2.04 -25.25 -1.51
CA SER A 144 -3.37 -25.83 -1.79
C SER A 144 -4.11 -26.29 -0.53
N SER A 145 -3.41 -26.62 0.56
CA SER A 145 -4.04 -26.97 1.85
C SER A 145 -4.69 -25.78 2.57
N ASP A 146 -4.30 -24.55 2.22
CA ASP A 146 -4.86 -23.32 2.80
C ASP A 146 -6.12 -22.86 2.03
N PHE A 147 -6.49 -23.56 0.96
CA PHE A 147 -7.69 -23.30 0.18
C PHE A 147 -8.81 -24.25 0.62
N VAL A 148 -10.05 -23.76 0.58
CA VAL A 148 -11.23 -24.58 0.77
C VAL A 148 -11.54 -25.26 -0.57
N LEU A 149 -11.43 -26.58 -0.61
CA LEU A 149 -11.73 -27.40 -1.78
C LEU A 149 -13.23 -27.70 -1.86
N SER A 150 -13.79 -27.74 -3.07
CA SER A 150 -15.14 -28.27 -3.31
C SER A 150 -15.24 -29.76 -3.02
N GLU A 151 -16.45 -30.27 -2.75
CA GLU A 151 -16.71 -31.68 -2.42
C GLU A 151 -16.25 -32.69 -3.48
N ASN A 152 -16.09 -32.25 -4.73
CA ASN A 152 -15.66 -33.07 -5.87
C ASN A 152 -14.15 -33.41 -5.87
N TRP A 153 -13.38 -32.86 -4.93
CA TRP A 153 -11.96 -33.18 -4.78
C TRP A 153 -11.76 -34.36 -3.84
N ASP A 154 -11.18 -35.44 -4.36
CA ASP A 154 -10.75 -36.57 -3.55
C ASP A 154 -9.31 -36.38 -3.08
N GLU A 155 -9.13 -36.34 -1.75
CA GLU A 155 -7.82 -36.32 -1.13
C GLU A 155 -7.33 -37.76 -0.89
N SER A 156 -6.21 -38.13 -1.50
CA SER A 156 -5.55 -39.41 -1.27
C SER A 156 -4.05 -39.22 -1.12
N SER A 157 -3.51 -39.64 0.03
CA SER A 157 -2.07 -39.57 0.34
C SER A 157 -1.48 -38.15 0.24
N GLY A 158 -2.24 -37.13 0.63
CA GLY A 158 -1.82 -35.72 0.56
C GLY A 158 -1.78 -35.13 -0.86
N LYS A 159 -2.41 -35.80 -1.82
CA LYS A 159 -2.61 -35.33 -3.19
C LYS A 159 -4.11 -35.18 -3.45
N PHE A 160 -4.45 -34.15 -4.23
CA PHE A 160 -5.84 -33.87 -4.60
C PHE A 160 -6.09 -34.37 -6.02
N PHE A 161 -7.15 -35.14 -6.18
CA PHE A 161 -7.59 -35.70 -7.46
C PHE A 161 -9.03 -35.28 -7.73
N ILE A 162 -9.36 -35.13 -9.01
CA ILE A 162 -10.72 -34.85 -9.45
C ILE A 162 -11.08 -35.69 -10.67
N ASP A 163 -12.34 -36.09 -10.77
CA ASP A 163 -12.88 -36.70 -11.99
C ASP A 163 -13.02 -35.62 -13.07
N PRO A 164 -12.49 -35.82 -14.29
CA PRO A 164 -12.61 -34.84 -15.37
C PRO A 164 -14.04 -34.44 -15.73
N ASN A 165 -15.02 -35.29 -15.43
CA ASN A 165 -16.44 -35.02 -15.69
C ASN A 165 -17.07 -34.08 -14.64
N GLU A 166 -16.36 -33.83 -13.55
CA GLU A 166 -16.81 -32.96 -12.46
C GLU A 166 -16.11 -31.61 -12.51
N GLN A 167 -16.81 -30.58 -12.03
CA GLN A 167 -16.23 -29.25 -11.90
C GLN A 167 -15.58 -29.11 -10.52
N GLY A 168 -14.28 -28.84 -10.49
CA GLY A 168 -13.54 -28.56 -9.27
C GLY A 168 -13.45 -27.07 -9.01
N SER A 169 -13.71 -26.64 -7.79
CA SER A 169 -13.38 -25.29 -7.34
C SER A 169 -12.49 -25.29 -6.10
N LEU A 170 -11.63 -24.29 -6.02
CA LEU A 170 -10.86 -23.95 -4.83
C LEU A 170 -11.13 -22.50 -4.47
N VAL A 171 -11.48 -22.26 -3.21
CA VAL A 171 -11.80 -20.93 -2.70
C VAL A 171 -10.81 -20.56 -1.60
N TRP A 172 -10.15 -19.41 -1.75
CA TRP A 172 -9.36 -18.79 -0.70
C TRP A 172 -10.01 -17.47 -0.30
N ARG A 173 -10.15 -17.27 1.01
CA ARG A 173 -10.67 -16.03 1.60
C ARG A 173 -9.73 -15.59 2.69
N GLY A 174 -9.18 -14.40 2.54
CA GLY A 174 -8.19 -13.90 3.48
C GLY A 174 -7.83 -12.46 3.24
N LYS A 175 -6.98 -11.93 4.12
CA LYS A 175 -6.38 -10.62 3.91
C LYS A 175 -5.19 -10.76 2.99
N ILE A 176 -5.19 -10.00 1.89
CA ILE A 176 -4.14 -10.06 0.89
C ILE A 176 -3.18 -8.87 1.02
N GLY A 177 -1.89 -9.16 0.94
CA GLY A 177 -0.82 -8.18 1.01
C GLY A 177 -0.50 -7.55 -0.35
N GLU A 178 0.55 -6.74 -0.41
CA GLU A 178 0.99 -6.16 -1.67
C GLU A 178 1.68 -7.23 -2.54
N ARG A 179 1.67 -7.03 -3.87
CA ARG A 179 2.36 -7.89 -4.85
C ARG A 179 1.92 -9.35 -4.79
N ALA A 180 0.62 -9.56 -4.62
CA ALA A 180 0.07 -10.89 -4.59
C ALA A 180 0.25 -11.60 -5.94
N LYS A 181 0.72 -12.83 -5.85
CA LYS A 181 0.99 -13.68 -7.00
C LYS A 181 0.36 -15.04 -6.75
N LEU A 182 -0.60 -15.39 -7.60
CA LEU A 182 -1.17 -16.72 -7.68
C LEU A 182 -0.40 -17.52 -8.72
N THR A 183 0.13 -18.68 -8.30
CA THR A 183 0.84 -19.62 -9.17
C THR A 183 0.08 -20.94 -9.17
N ILE A 184 -0.38 -21.34 -10.34
CA ILE A 184 -1.09 -22.60 -10.56
C ILE A 184 -0.14 -23.52 -11.33
N PHE A 185 0.19 -24.66 -10.73
CA PHE A 185 1.11 -25.63 -11.34
C PHE A 185 0.41 -26.39 -12.47
N PRO A 186 1.17 -26.83 -13.49
CA PRO A 186 0.62 -27.57 -14.61
C PRO A 186 -0.07 -28.85 -14.14
N LEU A 187 -1.18 -29.16 -14.77
CA LEU A 187 -1.92 -30.41 -14.59
C LEU A 187 -1.38 -31.47 -15.55
N ASP A 188 -1.75 -32.73 -15.35
CA ASP A 188 -1.37 -33.83 -16.27
C ASP A 188 -2.17 -33.81 -17.57
N VAL A 189 -3.24 -33.00 -17.62
CA VAL A 189 -4.07 -32.76 -18.80
C VAL A 189 -4.21 -31.26 -19.04
N THR A 190 -4.54 -30.90 -20.27
CA THR A 190 -4.94 -29.53 -20.60
C THR A 190 -6.25 -29.20 -19.90
N ALA A 191 -6.32 -28.11 -19.15
CA ALA A 191 -7.54 -27.66 -18.50
C ALA A 191 -7.74 -26.15 -18.68
N GLU A 192 -9.00 -25.75 -18.83
CA GLU A 192 -9.38 -24.35 -18.78
C GLU A 192 -9.55 -23.95 -17.30
N VAL A 193 -8.72 -23.02 -16.85
CA VAL A 193 -8.72 -22.55 -15.47
C VAL A 193 -9.25 -21.13 -15.43
N SER A 194 -10.39 -20.97 -14.78
CA SER A 194 -11.03 -19.68 -14.55
C SER A 194 -10.73 -19.20 -13.13
N VAL A 195 -10.02 -18.09 -13.01
CA VAL A 195 -9.70 -17.45 -11.74
C VAL A 195 -10.58 -16.21 -11.59
N LEU A 196 -11.48 -16.24 -10.61
CA LEU A 196 -12.24 -15.09 -10.17
C LEU A 196 -11.52 -14.48 -8.96
N TRP A 197 -10.92 -13.32 -9.15
CA TRP A 197 -10.18 -12.60 -8.11
C TRP A 197 -10.90 -11.29 -7.82
N ASP A 198 -11.51 -11.17 -6.64
CA ASP A 198 -12.25 -9.98 -6.22
C ASP A 198 -13.29 -9.47 -7.24
N GLY A 199 -13.91 -10.40 -7.97
CA GLY A 199 -14.91 -10.12 -9.00
C GLY A 199 -14.36 -9.98 -10.42
N GLU A 200 -13.04 -9.92 -10.60
CA GLU A 200 -12.40 -9.96 -11.92
C GLU A 200 -12.17 -11.40 -12.37
N LEU A 201 -12.78 -11.78 -13.51
CA LEU A 201 -12.62 -13.11 -14.09
C LEU A 201 -11.46 -13.11 -15.09
N LYS A 202 -10.47 -13.96 -14.85
CA LYS A 202 -9.36 -14.25 -15.77
C LYS A 202 -9.37 -15.73 -16.10
N THR A 203 -9.46 -16.06 -17.38
CA THR A 203 -9.44 -17.44 -17.85
C THR A 203 -8.11 -17.72 -18.54
N VAL A 204 -7.46 -18.81 -18.16
CA VAL A 204 -6.19 -19.26 -18.73
C VAL A 204 -6.28 -20.73 -19.07
N LEU A 205 -5.78 -21.10 -20.24
CA LEU A 205 -5.60 -22.48 -20.64
C LEU A 205 -4.29 -23.00 -20.05
N LEU A 206 -4.37 -23.97 -19.15
CA LEU A 206 -3.22 -24.58 -18.48
C LEU A 206 -2.86 -25.89 -19.19
N ASN A 207 -1.63 -25.97 -19.71
CA ASN A 207 -1.09 -27.16 -20.37
C ASN A 207 0.03 -27.78 -19.52
N ASP A 208 0.43 -29.01 -19.85
CA ASP A 208 1.42 -29.81 -19.11
C ASP A 208 2.83 -29.17 -18.96
N ARG A 209 3.15 -28.15 -19.77
CA ARG A 209 4.53 -27.62 -19.92
C ARG A 209 4.90 -26.42 -19.05
N SER A 210 3.95 -25.69 -18.47
CA SER A 210 4.29 -24.45 -17.76
C SER A 210 3.27 -24.06 -16.70
N ALA A 211 3.75 -23.61 -15.54
CA ALA A 211 2.91 -23.00 -14.52
C ALA A 211 2.34 -21.67 -15.02
N CYS A 212 1.08 -21.41 -14.68
CA CYS A 212 0.47 -20.10 -14.89
C CYS A 212 0.73 -19.23 -13.66
N SER A 213 1.19 -17.99 -13.86
CA SER A 213 1.28 -17.02 -12.78
C SER A 213 0.45 -15.77 -13.08
N LEU A 214 -0.47 -15.45 -12.20
CA LEU A 214 -1.29 -14.25 -12.22
C LEU A 214 -0.83 -13.33 -11.09
N SER A 215 -0.63 -12.05 -11.42
CA SER A 215 -0.33 -11.00 -10.45
C SER A 215 -1.44 -9.96 -10.47
N ASP A 216 -1.69 -9.42 -9.28
CA ASP A 216 -2.52 -8.23 -9.05
C ASP A 216 -1.68 -6.95 -9.12
#